data_AF-A0A238ZL81-F1
#
_entry.id   AF-A0A238ZL81-F1
#
_cell.length_a   1.000
_cell.length_b   1.000
_cell.length_c   1.000
_cell.angle_alpha   90.00
_cell.angle_beta   90.00
_cell.angle_gamma   90.00
#
_symmetry.space_group_name_H-M   'P 1'
#
loop_
_entity.id
_entity.type
_entity.pdbx_description
1 polymer ?
#
loop_
_entity_poly.entity_id
_entity_poly.type
_entity_poly.pdbx_seq_one_letter_code
_entity_poly.pdbx_strand_id
1 'polypeptide(L)'
;MAEGSRHQWHTGRQIVMACMCLVYLALLIGGLFASDGRLGGWNPDASFWIFTASAGLNFLYVGVIVFGVASLVRPVGAQLFGWVLFILFTGLTAYGAASVITGNEGDMLNIGTANVVVYALTAVFGFLEGVGGRRGLRRVRASYTPMEDL
;
A
#
# COMPACT_ATOMS: atom_id res chain seq x y z
N MET A 1 4.71 22.70 -27.46
CA MET A 1 5.01 21.24 -27.30
C MET A 1 5.06 20.80 -25.81
N ALA A 2 4.24 21.34 -24.91
CA ALA A 2 4.27 20.98 -23.47
C ALA A 2 3.03 20.18 -22.98
N GLU A 3 2.01 20.02 -23.83
CA GLU A 3 0.73 19.39 -23.48
C GLU A 3 0.85 17.86 -23.28
N GLY A 4 1.68 17.19 -24.11
CA GLY A 4 1.81 15.73 -24.11
C GLY A 4 2.42 15.14 -22.84
N SER A 5 3.25 15.90 -22.11
CA SER A 5 3.88 15.38 -20.90
C SER A 5 2.89 15.24 -19.74
N ARG A 6 1.91 16.17 -19.61
CA ARG A 6 0.96 16.17 -18.48
C ARG A 6 0.05 14.95 -18.49
N HIS A 7 -0.36 14.48 -19.66
CA HIS A 7 -1.22 13.30 -19.76
C HIS A 7 -0.52 12.01 -19.34
N GLN A 8 0.79 11.91 -19.61
CA GLN A 8 1.60 10.70 -19.37
C GLN A 8 1.88 10.45 -17.87
N TRP A 9 2.04 11.50 -17.06
CA TRP A 9 2.31 11.39 -15.61
C TRP A 9 1.11 10.89 -14.80
N HIS A 10 -0.12 11.20 -15.24
CA HIS A 10 -1.33 10.75 -14.55
C HIS A 10 -1.60 9.27 -14.82
N THR A 11 -1.36 8.80 -16.05
CA THR A 11 -1.58 7.40 -16.44
C THR A 11 -0.62 6.45 -15.73
N GLY A 12 0.66 6.81 -15.56
CA GLY A 12 1.64 5.95 -14.89
C GLY A 12 1.31 5.64 -13.43
N ARG A 13 0.99 6.66 -12.61
CA ARG A 13 0.61 6.46 -11.20
C ARG A 13 -0.67 5.64 -11.05
N GLN A 14 -1.66 5.89 -11.91
CA GLN A 14 -2.91 5.13 -11.91
C GLN A 14 -2.68 3.66 -12.23
N ILE A 15 -1.82 3.35 -13.20
CA ILE A 15 -1.47 1.96 -13.53
C ILE A 15 -0.81 1.28 -12.31
N VAL A 16 0.15 1.92 -11.66
CA VAL A 16 0.82 1.30 -10.50
C VAL A 16 -0.14 1.08 -9.34
N MET A 17 -1.00 2.06 -9.03
CA MET A 17 -2.04 1.92 -8.01
C MET A 17 -3.01 0.78 -8.35
N ALA A 18 -3.43 0.68 -9.61
CA ALA A 18 -4.28 -0.41 -10.08
C ALA A 18 -3.58 -1.77 -9.94
N CYS A 19 -2.31 -1.88 -10.34
CA CYS A 19 -1.51 -3.09 -10.16
C CYS A 19 -1.42 -3.50 -8.69
N MET A 20 -1.17 -2.55 -7.77
CA MET A 20 -1.16 -2.87 -6.34
C MET A 20 -2.52 -3.32 -5.83
N CYS A 21 -3.60 -2.62 -6.19
CA CYS A 21 -4.95 -3.05 -5.84
C CYS A 21 -5.24 -4.47 -6.33
N LEU A 22 -4.79 -4.82 -7.54
CA LEU A 22 -4.93 -6.17 -8.09
C LEU A 22 -4.12 -7.22 -7.31
N VAL A 23 -2.89 -6.91 -6.91
CA VAL A 23 -2.07 -7.81 -6.08
C VAL A 23 -2.76 -8.05 -4.73
N TYR A 24 -3.19 -6.99 -4.04
CA TYR A 24 -3.89 -7.12 -2.77
C TYR A 24 -5.26 -7.79 -2.90
N LEU A 25 -5.96 -7.60 -4.03
CA LEU A 25 -7.19 -8.30 -4.34
C LEU A 25 -6.96 -9.80 -4.54
N ALA A 26 -5.92 -10.18 -5.26
CA ALA A 26 -5.56 -11.59 -5.43
C ALA A 26 -5.20 -12.25 -4.09
N LEU A 27 -4.41 -11.56 -3.25
CA LEU A 27 -4.10 -12.01 -1.89
C LEU A 27 -5.33 -12.12 -1.00
N LEU A 28 -6.28 -11.18 -1.12
CA LEU A 28 -7.56 -11.24 -0.40
C LEU A 28 -8.40 -12.43 -0.84
N ILE A 29 -8.57 -12.63 -2.15
CA ILE A 29 -9.37 -13.74 -2.68
C ILE A 29 -8.73 -15.07 -2.25
N GLY A 30 -7.42 -15.23 -2.47
CA GLY A 30 -6.70 -16.44 -2.05
C GLY A 30 -6.77 -16.65 -0.54
N GLY A 31 -6.58 -15.59 0.24
CA GLY A 31 -6.68 -15.60 1.70
C GLY A 31 -8.07 -15.92 2.22
N LEU A 32 -9.16 -15.60 1.51
CA LEU A 32 -10.52 -15.99 1.91
C LEU A 32 -10.75 -17.50 1.78
N PHE A 33 -10.10 -18.17 0.83
CA PHE A 33 -10.18 -19.63 0.67
C PHE A 33 -9.16 -20.40 1.51
N ALA A 34 -8.02 -19.78 1.83
CA ALA A 34 -6.94 -20.40 2.59
C ALA A 34 -6.99 -20.13 4.10
N SER A 35 -7.63 -19.04 4.54
CA SER A 35 -7.75 -18.69 5.95
C SER A 35 -8.64 -19.71 6.67
N ASP A 36 -8.19 -20.15 7.84
CA ASP A 36 -8.96 -20.99 8.77
C ASP A 36 -10.04 -20.21 9.55
N GLY A 37 -10.21 -18.92 9.23
CA GLY A 37 -11.21 -18.03 9.82
C GLY A 37 -10.75 -17.37 11.12
N ARG A 38 -9.56 -17.71 11.62
CA ARG A 38 -9.01 -17.09 12.83
C ARG A 38 -8.54 -15.68 12.50
N LEU A 39 -8.77 -14.75 13.42
CA LEU A 39 -8.21 -13.40 13.34
C LEU A 39 -6.67 -13.41 13.36
N GLY A 40 -6.08 -14.48 13.90
CA GLY A 40 -4.67 -14.53 14.24
C GLY A 40 -4.21 -15.84 14.82
N GLY A 41 -2.90 -15.92 15.09
CA GLY A 41 -2.20 -17.11 15.55
C GLY A 41 -1.43 -17.78 14.41
N TRP A 42 -0.17 -18.11 14.65
CA TRP A 42 0.64 -18.85 13.68
C TRP A 42 -0.05 -20.16 13.27
N ASN A 43 -0.30 -20.29 11.97
CA ASN A 43 -0.82 -21.50 11.35
C ASN A 43 -0.26 -21.60 9.91
N PRO A 44 0.78 -22.41 9.70
CA PRO A 44 1.41 -22.53 8.38
C PRO A 44 0.50 -23.21 7.34
N ASP A 45 -0.49 -23.99 7.79
CA ASP A 45 -1.43 -24.69 6.89
C ASP A 45 -2.47 -23.72 6.30
N ALA A 46 -2.74 -22.61 6.99
CA ALA A 46 -3.57 -21.53 6.49
C ALA A 46 -2.73 -20.64 5.55
N SER A 47 -2.47 -21.11 4.33
CA SER A 47 -1.66 -20.39 3.34
C SER A 47 -2.22 -20.47 1.92
N PHE A 48 -2.05 -19.36 1.19
CA PHE A 48 -2.31 -19.27 -0.25
C PHE A 48 -0.98 -19.14 -0.99
N TRP A 49 -0.59 -20.21 -1.68
CA TRP A 49 0.69 -20.32 -2.37
C TRP A 49 1.88 -20.22 -1.38
N ILE A 50 2.65 -19.13 -1.41
CA ILE A 50 3.74 -18.87 -0.45
C ILE A 50 3.35 -17.89 0.66
N PHE A 51 2.12 -17.35 0.61
CA PHE A 51 1.64 -16.36 1.56
C PHE A 51 0.80 -17.01 2.64
N THR A 52 1.09 -16.72 3.89
CA THR A 52 0.22 -17.10 5.00
C THR A 52 -1.04 -16.24 5.00
N ALA A 53 -2.13 -16.81 5.47
CA ALA A 53 -3.46 -16.23 5.47
C ALA A 53 -4.07 -16.26 6.87
N SER A 54 -4.83 -15.21 7.20
CA SER A 54 -5.67 -15.13 8.39
C SER A 54 -6.80 -14.14 8.13
N ALA A 55 -7.86 -14.19 8.92
CA ALA A 55 -8.93 -13.20 8.82
C ALA A 55 -8.41 -11.78 9.11
N GLY A 56 -7.45 -11.63 10.03
CA GLY A 56 -6.81 -10.34 10.33
C GLY A 56 -6.08 -9.75 9.12
N LEU A 57 -5.32 -10.58 8.39
CA LEU A 57 -4.65 -10.15 7.15
C LEU A 57 -5.66 -9.80 6.05
N ASN A 58 -6.75 -10.56 5.91
CA ASN A 58 -7.80 -10.27 4.94
C ASN A 58 -8.44 -8.89 5.21
N PHE A 59 -8.69 -8.53 6.47
CA PHE A 59 -9.19 -7.18 6.82
C PHE A 59 -8.21 -6.08 6.42
N LEU A 60 -6.91 -6.28 6.64
CA LEU A 60 -5.88 -5.35 6.20
C LEU A 60 -5.88 -5.19 4.68
N TYR A 61 -5.97 -6.29 3.93
CA TYR A 61 -6.00 -6.25 2.46
C TYR A 61 -7.24 -5.51 1.93
N VAL A 62 -8.42 -5.72 2.54
CA VAL A 62 -9.62 -4.93 2.22
C VAL A 62 -9.37 -3.44 2.42
N GLY A 63 -8.78 -3.05 3.55
CA GLY A 63 -8.45 -1.65 3.82
C GLY A 63 -7.56 -1.05 2.73
N VAL A 64 -6.51 -1.76 2.34
CA VAL A 64 -5.57 -1.34 1.29
C VAL A 64 -6.27 -1.15 -0.05
N ILE A 65 -7.15 -2.08 -0.44
CA ILE A 65 -7.91 -1.99 -1.69
C ILE A 65 -8.85 -0.79 -1.65
N VAL A 66 -9.60 -0.61 -0.56
CA VAL A 66 -10.54 0.52 -0.40
C VAL A 66 -9.81 1.85 -0.52
N PHE A 67 -8.72 2.03 0.21
CA PHE A 67 -7.94 3.27 0.14
C PHE A 67 -7.23 3.44 -1.21
N GLY A 68 -6.74 2.35 -1.82
CA GLY A 68 -6.14 2.36 -3.14
C GLY A 68 -7.13 2.83 -4.21
N VAL A 69 -8.35 2.31 -4.20
CA VAL A 69 -9.44 2.78 -5.08
C VAL A 69 -9.80 4.23 -4.78
N ALA A 70 -9.90 4.63 -3.51
CA ALA A 70 -10.20 6.01 -3.14
C ALA A 70 -9.14 7.00 -3.67
N SER A 71 -7.87 6.57 -3.73
CA SER A 71 -6.78 7.38 -4.28
C SER A 71 -6.88 7.59 -5.80
N LEU A 72 -7.53 6.69 -6.54
CA LEU A 72 -7.80 6.85 -7.98
C LEU A 72 -8.84 7.96 -8.23
N VAL A 73 -9.75 8.18 -7.28
CA VAL A 73 -10.86 9.15 -7.44
C VAL A 73 -10.46 10.55 -6.97
N ARG A 74 -9.54 10.68 -6.01
CA ARG A 74 -9.17 11.98 -5.41
C ARG A 74 -7.66 12.23 -5.37
N PRO A 75 -7.11 13.13 -6.23
CA PRO A 75 -5.67 13.36 -6.34
C PRO A 75 -5.05 14.02 -5.09
N VAL A 76 -5.81 14.82 -4.34
CA VAL A 76 -5.36 15.44 -3.08
C VAL A 76 -5.17 14.39 -1.97
N GLY A 77 -5.89 13.27 -2.04
CA GLY A 77 -5.78 12.16 -1.08
C GLY A 77 -4.55 11.28 -1.28
N ALA A 78 -3.96 11.27 -2.48
CA ALA A 78 -2.88 10.34 -2.83
C ALA A 78 -1.61 10.52 -1.99
N GLN A 79 -1.28 11.75 -1.59
CA GLN A 79 -0.10 12.01 -0.77
C GLN A 79 -0.28 11.52 0.67
N LEU A 80 -1.41 11.85 1.30
CA LEU A 80 -1.75 11.36 2.65
C LEU A 80 -1.86 9.84 2.64
N PHE A 81 -2.47 9.28 1.60
CA PHE A 81 -2.56 7.84 1.41
C PHE A 81 -1.19 7.17 1.32
N GLY A 82 -0.25 7.74 0.54
CA GLY A 82 1.13 7.25 0.49
C GLY A 82 1.80 7.21 1.86
N TRP A 83 1.65 8.27 2.68
CA TRP A 83 2.17 8.29 4.04
C TRP A 83 1.51 7.26 4.96
N VAL A 84 0.19 7.09 4.87
CA VAL A 84 -0.53 6.07 5.65
C VAL A 84 -0.05 4.67 5.29
N LEU A 85 0.07 4.37 3.98
CA LEU A 85 0.62 3.09 3.51
C LEU A 85 2.04 2.88 4.03
N PHE A 86 2.90 3.89 3.90
CA PHE A 86 4.29 3.79 4.37
C PHE A 86 4.34 3.42 5.85
N ILE A 87 3.65 4.17 6.71
CA ILE A 87 3.69 3.96 8.15
C ILE A 87 3.11 2.59 8.52
N LEU A 88 1.94 2.26 7.98
CA LEU A 88 1.27 0.99 8.25
C LEU A 88 2.13 -0.21 7.84
N PHE A 89 2.62 -0.22 6.60
CA PHE A 89 3.38 -1.34 6.08
C PHE A 89 4.81 -1.41 6.62
N THR A 90 5.41 -0.29 7.03
CA THR A 90 6.68 -0.32 7.77
C THR A 90 6.47 -1.01 9.11
N GLY A 91 5.39 -0.68 9.83
CA GLY A 91 5.02 -1.35 11.08
C GLY A 91 4.79 -2.85 10.88
N LEU A 92 4.02 -3.23 9.85
CA LEU A 92 3.80 -4.66 9.52
C LEU A 92 5.09 -5.37 9.11
N THR A 93 5.98 -4.71 8.38
CA THR A 93 7.28 -5.28 7.99
C THR A 93 8.14 -5.52 9.21
N ALA A 94 8.22 -4.54 10.12
CA ALA A 94 9.00 -4.67 11.36
C ALA A 94 8.41 -5.77 12.25
N TYR A 95 7.09 -5.82 12.41
CA TYR A 95 6.40 -6.88 13.15
C TYR A 95 6.64 -8.25 12.54
N GLY A 96 6.44 -8.41 11.24
CA GLY A 96 6.63 -9.69 10.56
C GLY A 96 8.09 -10.14 10.53
N ALA A 97 9.05 -9.22 10.38
CA ALA A 97 10.46 -9.53 10.49
C ALA A 97 10.82 -10.03 11.90
N ALA A 98 10.30 -9.38 12.95
CA ALA A 98 10.46 -9.85 14.32
C ALA A 98 9.86 -11.25 14.52
N SER A 99 8.64 -11.47 14.03
CA SER A 99 7.96 -12.78 14.07
C SER A 99 8.80 -13.88 13.42
N VAL A 100 9.30 -13.66 12.20
CA VAL A 100 10.12 -14.61 11.46
C VAL A 100 11.44 -14.90 12.19
N ILE A 101 12.08 -13.89 12.79
CA ILE A 101 13.33 -14.06 13.53
C ILE A 101 13.11 -14.87 14.81
N THR A 102 11.95 -14.73 15.47
CA THR A 102 11.60 -15.47 16.69
C THR A 102 10.89 -16.80 16.40
N GLY A 103 10.97 -17.32 15.17
CA GLY A 103 10.37 -18.62 14.81
C GLY A 103 8.84 -18.62 14.79
N ASN A 104 8.22 -17.44 14.63
CA ASN A 104 6.78 -17.18 14.65
C ASN A 104 6.09 -17.55 15.98
N GLU A 105 6.85 -17.67 17.07
CA GLU A 105 6.30 -17.82 18.41
C GLU A 105 5.51 -16.56 18.79
N GLY A 106 4.20 -16.73 19.04
CA GLY A 106 3.33 -15.62 19.39
C GLY A 106 2.91 -14.74 18.20
N ASP A 107 3.08 -15.19 16.96
CA ASP A 107 2.56 -14.49 15.79
C ASP A 107 1.04 -14.38 15.85
N MET A 108 0.55 -13.16 16.04
CA MET A 108 -0.87 -12.85 16.20
C MET A 108 -1.55 -12.59 14.86
N LEU A 109 -0.82 -12.49 13.75
CA LEU A 109 -1.40 -12.18 12.44
C LEU A 109 -1.18 -13.29 11.42
N ASN A 110 -0.39 -14.32 11.77
CA ASN A 110 0.03 -15.38 10.87
C ASN A 110 0.79 -14.80 9.67
N ILE A 111 1.91 -14.12 9.93
CA ILE A 111 2.75 -13.44 8.93
C ILE A 111 3.99 -14.29 8.66
N GLY A 112 4.02 -14.91 7.48
CA GLY A 112 5.20 -15.59 6.96
C GLY A 112 6.18 -14.65 6.26
N THR A 113 7.36 -15.18 5.91
CA THR A 113 8.44 -14.44 5.25
C THR A 113 8.00 -13.77 3.94
N ALA A 114 7.18 -14.44 3.13
CA ALA A 114 6.68 -13.88 1.87
C ALA A 114 5.83 -12.62 2.10
N ASN A 115 4.99 -12.63 3.14
CA ASN A 115 4.18 -11.49 3.54
C ASN A 115 5.07 -10.29 3.91
N VAL A 116 6.14 -10.52 4.68
CA VAL A 116 7.12 -9.47 5.06
C VAL A 116 7.70 -8.77 3.84
N VAL A 117 8.10 -9.53 2.81
CA VAL A 117 8.67 -8.97 1.58
C VAL A 117 7.66 -8.07 0.87
N VAL A 118 6.41 -8.52 0.73
CA VAL A 118 5.35 -7.70 0.12
C VAL A 118 5.08 -6.45 0.94
N TYR A 119 5.09 -6.54 2.27
CA TYR A 119 4.92 -5.38 3.15
C TYR A 119 6.06 -4.37 3.00
N ALA A 120 7.31 -4.84 2.90
CA ALA A 120 8.45 -3.97 2.69
C ALA A 120 8.34 -3.23 1.35
N LEU A 121 7.96 -3.93 0.27
CA LEU A 121 7.76 -3.32 -1.05
C LEU A 121 6.63 -2.28 -1.01
N THR A 122 5.53 -2.58 -0.32
CA THR A 122 4.41 -1.63 -0.19
C THR A 122 4.76 -0.42 0.66
N ALA A 123 5.58 -0.59 1.70
CA ALA A 123 6.10 0.53 2.47
C ALA A 123 6.95 1.46 1.58
N VAL A 124 7.89 0.90 0.80
CA VAL A 124 8.70 1.68 -0.14
C VAL A 124 7.82 2.43 -1.14
N PHE A 125 6.80 1.78 -1.68
CA PHE A 125 5.86 2.43 -2.59
C PHE A 125 5.11 3.59 -1.92
N GLY A 126 4.55 3.37 -0.72
CA GLY A 126 3.87 4.41 0.04
C GLY A 126 4.78 5.62 0.30
N PHE A 127 6.05 5.37 0.62
CA PHE A 127 7.04 6.41 0.82
C PHE A 127 7.27 7.25 -0.44
N LEU A 128 7.47 6.59 -1.59
CA LEU A 128 7.68 7.25 -2.88
C LEU A 128 6.48 8.14 -3.26
N GLU A 129 5.26 7.66 -3.05
CA GLU A 129 4.03 8.44 -3.28
C GLU A 129 3.89 9.61 -2.31
N GLY A 130 4.19 9.39 -1.02
CA GLY A 130 4.13 10.41 0.03
C GLY A 130 5.13 11.56 -0.18
N VAL A 131 6.31 11.27 -0.76
CA VAL A 131 7.34 12.25 -1.10
C VAL A 131 7.03 12.93 -2.45
N GLY A 132 6.56 12.18 -3.46
CA GLY A 132 6.31 12.66 -4.81
C GLY A 132 5.22 13.76 -4.91
N GLY A 133 4.24 13.76 -4.02
CA GLY A 133 3.14 14.75 -4.00
C GLY A 133 3.56 16.22 -3.82
N ARG A 134 4.72 16.49 -3.21
CA ARG A 134 5.19 17.87 -2.93
C ARG A 134 5.50 18.70 -4.19
N ARG A 135 5.69 18.06 -5.34
CA ARG A 135 6.05 18.74 -6.60
C ARG A 135 4.87 19.44 -7.28
N GLY A 136 3.63 19.00 -7.04
CA GLY A 136 2.42 19.58 -7.63
C GLY A 136 2.03 20.92 -7.01
N LEU A 137 2.08 21.02 -5.68
CA LEU A 137 1.66 22.22 -4.93
C LEU A 137 2.58 23.43 -5.18
N ARG A 138 3.88 23.21 -5.41
CA ARG A 138 4.81 24.30 -5.76
C ARG A 138 4.51 24.97 -7.11
N ARG A 139 3.96 24.23 -8.08
CA ARG A 139 3.63 24.81 -9.40
C ARG A 139 2.39 25.71 -9.35
N VAL A 140 1.38 25.37 -8.55
CA VAL A 140 0.15 26.18 -8.43
C VAL A 140 0.44 27.52 -7.75
N ARG A 141 1.32 27.55 -6.75
CA ARG A 141 1.72 28.79 -6.07
C ARG A 141 2.53 29.74 -6.96
N ALA A 142 3.29 29.21 -7.92
CA ALA A 142 4.07 30.02 -8.86
C ALA A 142 3.21 30.72 -9.93
N SER A 143 1.97 30.27 -10.16
CA SER A 143 1.03 30.90 -11.10
C SER A 143 0.23 32.06 -10.50
N TYR A 144 0.32 32.27 -9.19
CA TYR A 144 -0.37 33.33 -8.45
C TYR A 144 0.64 34.33 -7.86
N THR A 145 1.62 34.77 -8.65
CA THR A 145 2.28 36.05 -8.36
C THR A 145 1.33 37.17 -8.79
N PRO A 146 0.73 37.92 -7.85
CA PRO A 146 -0.10 39.06 -8.21
C PRO A 146 0.77 40.08 -8.96
N MET A 147 0.27 40.52 -10.11
CA MET A 147 0.84 41.65 -10.85
C MET A 147 0.44 42.94 -10.12
N GLU A 148 0.99 43.16 -8.93
CA GLU A 148 0.80 44.42 -8.17
C GLU A 148 1.91 45.44 -8.43
N ASP A 149 2.86 45.13 -9.32
CA ASP A 149 3.91 46.07 -9.75
C ASP A 149 3.77 46.38 -11.25
N LEU A 150 2.81 47.25 -11.61
CA LEU A 150 2.79 48.02 -12.86
C LEU A 150 2.06 49.36 -12.65
#